data_AF-A0A951NSJ4-F1
#
_entry.id   AF-A0A951NSJ4-F1
#
_cell.length_a   1.000
_cell.length_b   1.000
_cell.length_c   1.000
_cell.angle_alpha   90.00
_cell.angle_beta   90.00
_cell.angle_gamma   90.00
#
_symmetry.space_group_name_H-M   'P 1'
#
loop_
_entity.id
_entity.type
_entity.pdbx_description
1 polymer ?
#
loop_
_entity_poly.entity_id
_entity_poly.type
_entity_poly.pdbx_seq_one_letter_code
_entity_poly.pdbx_strand_id
1 'polypeptide(L)'
;MAGSPGAGKTEWARSLIVNLANDKEEPTEFVHIDPDEIRKLFDGYNGTNVSEFTRATSTAVGRILDRTNRLGQNVIVDGTLSRYDAVAKDVDSYIGNMVGAQ
;
A
#
# COMPACT_ATOMS: atom_id res chain seq x y z
N MET A 1 -3.79 2.15 5.37
CA MET A 1 -4.53 2.90 6.44
C MET A 1 -6.03 2.73 6.25
N ALA A 2 -6.85 2.99 7.27
CA ALA A 2 -8.32 2.90 7.16
C ALA A 2 -9.01 4.15 7.74
N GLY A 3 -10.17 4.54 7.19
CA GLY A 3 -10.95 5.73 7.63
C GLY A 3 -11.98 6.17 6.57
N SER A 4 -12.88 7.10 6.89
CA SER A 4 -13.91 7.59 5.95
C SER A 4 -13.31 8.39 4.77
N PRO A 5 -13.98 8.45 3.60
CA PRO A 5 -13.59 9.35 2.51
C PRO A 5 -13.49 10.80 3.04
N GLY A 6 -12.44 11.53 2.68
CA GLY A 6 -12.19 12.90 3.17
C GLY A 6 -11.55 13.01 4.56
N ALA A 7 -11.24 11.89 5.25
CA ALA A 7 -10.59 11.91 6.57
C ALA A 7 -9.10 12.33 6.56
N GLY A 8 -8.57 12.84 5.45
CA GLY A 8 -7.18 13.29 5.36
C GLY A 8 -6.15 12.15 5.32
N LYS A 9 -6.54 10.93 4.95
CA LYS A 9 -5.66 9.75 4.98
C LYS A 9 -4.44 9.91 4.06
N THR A 10 -4.67 10.45 2.87
CA THR A 10 -3.62 10.68 1.86
C THR A 10 -2.64 11.74 2.35
N GLU A 11 -3.13 12.82 2.95
CA GLU A 11 -2.32 13.90 3.53
C GLU A 11 -1.49 13.40 4.72
N TRP A 12 -2.10 12.58 5.59
CA TRP A 12 -1.40 11.97 6.72
C TRP A 12 -0.32 10.98 6.27
N ALA A 13 -0.61 10.12 5.29
CA ALA A 13 0.36 9.19 4.71
C ALA A 13 1.59 9.92 4.18
N ARG A 14 1.33 11.00 3.41
CA ARG A 14 2.39 11.81 2.81
C ARG A 14 3.23 12.50 3.89
N SER A 15 2.60 13.04 4.92
CA SER A 15 3.32 13.64 6.05
C SER A 15 4.15 12.60 6.82
N LEU A 16 3.62 11.40 7.03
CA LEU A 16 4.33 10.34 7.75
C LEU A 16 5.58 9.90 6.96
N ILE A 17 5.46 9.70 5.65
CA ILE A 17 6.59 9.36 4.78
C ILE A 17 7.65 10.46 4.83
N VAL A 18 7.25 11.73 4.69
CA VAL A 18 8.19 12.86 4.75
C VAL A 18 8.90 12.92 6.10
N ASN A 19 8.20 12.68 7.20
CA ASN A 19 8.80 12.74 8.53
C ASN A 19 9.77 11.58 8.78
N LEU A 20 9.43 10.36 8.38
CA LEU A 20 10.26 9.18 8.57
C LEU A 20 11.44 9.10 7.58
N ALA A 21 11.27 9.63 6.36
CA ALA A 21 12.35 9.71 5.38
C ALA A 21 13.35 10.84 5.68
N ASN A 22 12.92 11.90 6.37
CA ASN A 22 13.78 13.02 6.78
C ASN A 22 14.34 12.88 8.20
N ASP A 23 14.08 11.76 8.88
CA ASP A 23 14.79 11.46 10.10
C ASP A 23 16.29 11.34 9.76
N LYS A 24 17.09 12.22 10.36
CA LYS A 24 18.52 12.36 10.05
C LYS A 24 19.36 11.29 10.71
N GLU A 25 18.81 10.60 11.71
CA GLU A 25 19.52 9.54 12.42
C GLU A 25 19.27 8.17 11.77
N GLU A 26 18.02 7.88 11.38
CA GLU A 26 17.66 6.66 10.66
C GLU A 26 16.63 6.92 9.54
N PRO A 27 17.06 7.38 8.36
CA PRO A 27 16.15 7.58 7.23
C PRO A 27 15.54 6.25 6.82
N THR A 28 14.22 6.14 6.95
CA THR A 28 13.48 4.92 6.63
C THR A 28 12.86 5.04 5.24
N GLU A 29 13.23 4.13 4.33
CA GLU A 29 12.59 4.04 3.02
C GLU A 29 11.29 3.22 3.09
N PHE A 30 10.24 3.72 2.43
CA PHE A 30 8.94 3.07 2.33
C PHE A 30 8.55 2.83 0.88
N VAL A 31 8.00 1.65 0.62
CA VAL A 31 7.24 1.40 -0.61
C VAL A 31 5.82 1.91 -0.39
N HIS A 32 5.45 2.99 -1.09
CA HIS A 32 4.09 3.51 -1.09
C HIS A 32 3.30 2.90 -2.25
N ILE A 33 2.22 2.18 -1.93
CA ILE A 33 1.37 1.48 -2.89
C ILE A 33 0.03 2.24 -2.97
N ASP A 34 -0.18 2.95 -4.08
CA ASP A 34 -1.43 3.65 -4.40
C ASP A 34 -2.17 2.95 -5.57
N PRO A 35 -3.34 2.32 -5.32
CA PRO A 35 -4.17 1.68 -6.34
C PRO A 35 -4.57 2.61 -7.49
N ASP A 36 -4.77 3.90 -7.24
CA ASP A 36 -5.18 4.85 -8.26
C ASP A 36 -4.01 5.20 -9.19
N GLU A 37 -2.79 5.35 -8.66
CA GLU A 37 -1.57 5.49 -9.48
C GLU A 37 -1.28 4.22 -10.27
N ILE A 38 -1.43 3.04 -9.64
CA ILE A 38 -1.27 1.75 -10.33
C ILE A 38 -2.27 1.63 -11.48
N ARG A 39 -3.51 2.10 -11.29
CA ARG A 39 -4.55 2.00 -12.32
C ARG A 39 -4.22 2.81 -13.57
N LYS A 40 -3.54 3.95 -13.42
CA LYS A 40 -3.05 4.79 -14.53
C LYS A 40 -2.03 4.10 -15.44
N LEU A 41 -1.42 3.01 -14.97
CA LEU A 41 -0.46 2.23 -15.75
C LEU A 41 -1.12 1.20 -16.66
N PHE A 42 -2.43 0.96 -16.54
CA PHE A 42 -3.13 0.03 -17.42
C PHE A 42 -3.52 0.69 -18.73
N ASP A 43 -3.20 0.01 -19.83
CA ASP A 43 -3.68 0.39 -21.16
C ASP A 43 -5.22 0.41 -21.17
N GLY A 44 -5.78 1.52 -21.66
CA GLY A 44 -7.22 1.72 -21.76
C GLY A 44 -7.88 2.31 -20.51
N TYR A 45 -7.14 2.55 -19.41
CA TYR A 45 -7.69 3.32 -18.30
C TYR A 45 -7.80 4.80 -18.66
N ASN A 46 -8.97 5.41 -18.42
CA ASN A 46 -9.25 6.80 -18.77
C ASN A 46 -9.77 7.64 -17.59
N GLY A 47 -9.75 7.11 -16.37
CA GLY A 47 -10.26 7.79 -15.18
C GLY A 47 -11.76 7.61 -14.92
N THR A 48 -12.56 7.22 -15.91
CA THR A 48 -14.01 7.03 -15.75
C THR A 48 -14.43 5.55 -15.74
N ASN A 49 -13.60 4.66 -16.28
CA ASN A 49 -13.82 3.22 -16.32
C ASN A 49 -13.21 2.45 -15.14
N VAL A 50 -13.19 3.05 -13.95
CA VAL A 50 -12.56 2.47 -12.74
C VAL A 50 -12.99 1.03 -12.47
N SER A 51 -14.28 0.72 -12.59
CA SER A 51 -14.85 -0.59 -12.30
C SER A 51 -14.28 -1.72 -13.16
N GLU A 52 -13.89 -1.43 -14.41
CA GLU A 52 -13.30 -2.38 -15.35
C GLU A 52 -11.89 -2.80 -14.91
N PHE A 53 -11.16 -1.89 -14.25
CA PHE A 53 -9.78 -2.10 -13.84
C PHE A 53 -9.63 -2.48 -12.37
N THR A 54 -10.68 -2.39 -11.54
CA THR A 54 -10.64 -2.70 -10.11
C THR A 54 -9.97 -4.05 -9.83
N ARG A 55 -10.35 -5.12 -10.54
CA ARG A 55 -9.80 -6.46 -10.32
C ARG A 55 -8.31 -6.55 -10.72
N ALA A 56 -7.93 -5.90 -11.81
CA ALA A 56 -6.55 -5.85 -12.27
C ALA A 56 -5.68 -5.06 -11.27
N THR A 57 -6.16 -3.90 -10.82
CA THR A 57 -5.52 -3.09 -9.77
C THR A 57 -5.34 -3.89 -8.49
N SER A 58 -6.38 -4.56 -7.98
CA SER A 58 -6.27 -5.37 -6.76
C SER A 58 -5.23 -6.50 -6.90
N THR A 59 -5.14 -7.12 -8.08
CA THR A 59 -4.13 -8.16 -8.34
C THR A 59 -2.72 -7.58 -8.36
N ALA A 60 -2.53 -6.41 -8.96
CA ALA A 60 -1.23 -5.72 -8.99
C ALA A 60 -0.79 -5.31 -7.58
N VAL A 61 -1.69 -4.70 -6.79
CA VAL A 61 -1.44 -4.32 -5.40
C VAL A 61 -0.98 -5.52 -4.58
N GLY A 62 -1.70 -6.65 -4.66
CA GLY A 62 -1.34 -7.88 -3.92
C GLY A 62 0.06 -8.39 -4.29
N ARG A 63 0.42 -8.40 -5.59
CA ARG A 63 1.75 -8.82 -6.03
C ARG A 63 2.88 -7.88 -5.59
N ILE A 64 2.63 -6.57 -5.60
CA ILE A 64 3.60 -5.59 -5.11
C ILE A 64 3.79 -5.81 -3.60
N LEU A 65 2.70 -5.94 -2.85
CA LEU A 65 2.72 -6.19 -1.42
C LEU A 65 3.48 -7.48 -1.07
N ASP A 66 3.19 -8.59 -1.75
CA ASP A 66 3.92 -9.86 -1.58
C ASP A 66 5.42 -9.69 -1.83
N ARG A 67 5.79 -8.92 -2.86
CA ARG A 67 7.19 -8.67 -3.20
C ARG A 67 7.88 -7.82 -2.13
N THR A 68 7.23 -6.75 -1.68
CA THR A 68 7.72 -5.87 -0.64
C THR A 68 7.92 -6.63 0.67
N ASN A 69 6.99 -7.53 1.03
CA ASN A 69 7.10 -8.41 2.19
C ASN A 69 8.32 -9.33 2.09
N ARG A 70 8.47 -10.00 0.94
CA ARG A 70 9.60 -10.92 0.69
C ARG A 70 10.96 -10.22 0.72
N LEU A 71 11.00 -8.92 0.47
CA LEU A 71 12.22 -8.12 0.52
C LEU A 71 12.44 -7.44 1.89
N GLY A 72 11.54 -7.65 2.86
CA GLY A 72 11.63 -7.03 4.19
C GLY A 72 11.50 -5.51 4.15
N GLN A 73 10.85 -4.95 3.14
CA GLN A 73 10.74 -3.51 2.95
C GLN A 73 9.55 -2.94 3.74
N ASN A 74 9.73 -1.76 4.32
CA ASN A 74 8.63 -1.03 4.94
C ASN A 74 7.61 -0.62 3.86
N VAL A 75 6.32 -0.78 4.14
CA VAL A 75 5.26 -0.56 3.15
C VAL A 75 4.15 0.32 3.71
N ILE A 76 3.63 1.22 2.88
CA ILE A 76 2.41 1.97 3.14
C ILE A 76 1.46 1.70 1.98
N VAL A 77 0.29 1.16 2.27
CA VAL A 77 -0.74 0.88 1.26
C VAL A 77 -1.91 1.85 1.43
N ASP A 78 -2.16 2.64 0.40
CA ASP A 78 -3.35 3.49 0.27
C ASP A 78 -4.49 2.64 -0.24
N GLY A 79 -5.61 2.62 0.46
CA GLY A 79 -6.72 1.80 0.03
C GLY A 79 -7.78 1.63 1.09
N THR A 80 -9.02 1.51 0.59
CA THR A 80 -10.11 0.97 1.37
C THR A 80 -9.93 -0.55 1.31
N LEU A 81 -9.53 -1.15 2.42
CA LEU A 81 -9.23 -2.57 2.64
C LEU A 81 -10.49 -3.43 2.40
N SER A 82 -10.99 -3.44 1.17
CA SER A 82 -12.33 -3.88 0.78
C SER A 82 -12.51 -5.40 0.81
N ARG A 83 -11.43 -6.16 1.10
CA ARG A 83 -11.47 -7.60 1.41
C ARG A 83 -10.74 -7.86 2.72
N TYR A 84 -11.46 -7.76 3.84
CA TYR A 84 -10.96 -7.97 5.19
C TYR A 84 -10.16 -9.29 5.34
N ASP A 85 -10.64 -10.40 4.76
CA ASP A 85 -9.99 -11.71 4.91
C ASP A 85 -8.62 -11.81 4.23
N ALA A 86 -8.48 -11.17 3.06
CA ALA A 86 -7.18 -11.10 2.36
C ALA A 86 -6.21 -10.22 3.14
N VAL A 87 -6.72 -9.11 3.68
CA VAL A 87 -5.94 -8.14 4.44
C VAL A 87 -5.46 -8.71 5.77
N ALA A 88 -6.30 -9.45 6.49
CA ALA A 88 -5.92 -10.08 7.75
C ALA A 88 -4.75 -11.05 7.53
N LYS A 89 -4.83 -11.86 6.48
CA LYS A 89 -3.77 -12.81 6.11
C LYS A 89 -2.46 -12.10 5.73
N ASP A 90 -2.55 -11.00 4.97
CA ASP A 90 -1.37 -10.24 4.56
C ASP A 90 -0.71 -9.55 5.76
N VAL A 91 -1.50 -8.98 6.67
CA VAL A 91 -1.03 -8.37 7.93
C VAL A 91 -0.37 -9.41 8.82
N ASP A 92 -1.01 -10.56 9.04
CA ASP A 92 -0.45 -11.65 9.86
C ASP A 92 0.88 -12.14 9.27
N SER A 93 0.97 -12.24 7.95
CA SER A 93 2.23 -12.62 7.28
C SER A 93 3.33 -11.58 7.47
N TYR A 94 3.01 -10.28 7.40
CA TYR A 94 3.99 -9.21 7.62
C TYR A 94 4.50 -9.19 9.06
N ILE A 95 3.60 -9.33 10.04
CA ILE A 95 3.97 -9.39 11.47
C ILE A 95 4.84 -10.61 11.75
N GLY A 96 4.47 -11.79 11.23
CA GLY A 96 5.25 -13.01 11.39
C GLY A 96 6.68 -12.90 10.84
N ASN A 97 6.84 -12.27 9.68
CA ASN A 97 8.17 -12.06 9.07
C ASN A 97 9.03 -11.05 9.83
N MET A 98 8.43 -10.04 10.48
CA MET A 98 9.17 -9.10 11.34
C MET A 98 9.69 -9.76 12.62
N VAL A 99 8.95 -10.71 13.20
CA VAL A 99 9.35 -11.41 14.44
C VAL A 99 10.43 -12.47 14.17
N GLY A 100 10.47 -13.04 12.95
CA GLY A 100 11.48 -14.03 12.55
C GLY A 100 12.82 -13.46 12.07
N ALA A 101 12.96 -12.13 11.99
CA ALA A 101 14.18 -11.45 11.53
C ALA A 101 15.17 -11.05 12.65
N GLN A 102 15.02 -11.62 13.86
CA GLN A 102 15.96 -11.44 14.99
C GLN A 102 16.94 -12.60 15.12
#